data_AF-A0A6P1BY19-F1
#
_entry.id   AF-A0A6P1BY19-F1
#
_cell.length_a   1.000
_cell.length_b   1.000
_cell.length_c   1.000
_cell.angle_alpha   90.00
_cell.angle_beta   90.00
_cell.angle_gamma   90.00
#
_symmetry.space_group_name_H-M   'P 1'
#
loop_
_entity.id
_entity.type
_entity.pdbx_description
1 polymer ?
#
loop_
_entity_poly.entity_id
_entity_poly.type
_entity_poly.pdbx_seq_one_letter_code
_entity_poly.pdbx_strand_id
1 'polypeptide(L)'
;VMASFTAFWAAVALRLPDAPFKLDAKGIALFALIGVAGAVATPLAGRWGDRGFARPMLIGSHLLIIASLALCAWAGVLESRMGALVVLSVGSILLDLGITTDQTLGRRAVNLLRPEARGRINGLFVALFFIGGTVGAAAASAAWSFGGWTAVCAVAAAFGILGLITDLATRTGSE
;
A
#
# COMPACT_ATOMS: atom_id res chain seq x y z
N VAL A 1 4.20 -5.75 -1.64
CA VAL A 1 3.25 -4.62 -1.46
C VAL A 1 3.39 -3.45 -2.45
N MET A 2 4.54 -3.18 -3.09
CA MET A 2 4.72 -2.01 -3.97
C MET A 2 3.76 -1.96 -5.18
N ALA A 3 3.36 -3.12 -5.71
CA ALA A 3 2.33 -3.20 -6.74
C ALA A 3 0.97 -2.69 -6.26
N SER A 4 0.59 -2.95 -5.00
CA SER A 4 -0.63 -2.44 -4.38
C SER A 4 -0.60 -0.91 -4.26
N PHE A 5 0.50 -0.37 -3.72
CA PHE A 5 0.76 1.08 -3.62
C PHE A 5 0.54 1.77 -4.97
N THR A 6 1.25 1.27 -5.97
CA THR A 6 1.32 1.93 -7.28
C THR A 6 0.00 1.78 -8.03
N ALA A 7 -0.66 0.63 -7.90
CA ALA A 7 -1.97 0.43 -8.50
C ALA A 7 -3.01 1.45 -7.98
N PHE A 8 -3.04 1.66 -6.66
CA PHE A 8 -3.94 2.63 -6.04
C PHE A 8 -3.60 4.07 -6.46
N TRP A 9 -2.36 4.50 -6.25
CA TRP A 9 -1.96 5.89 -6.48
C TRP A 9 -1.93 6.28 -7.97
N ALA A 10 -1.72 5.33 -8.88
CA ALA A 10 -1.83 5.59 -10.32
C ALA A 10 -3.27 5.87 -10.77
N ALA A 11 -4.28 5.31 -10.09
CA ALA A 11 -5.68 5.39 -10.49
C ALA A 11 -6.52 6.38 -9.67
N VAL A 12 -6.15 6.68 -8.43
CA VAL A 12 -6.99 7.52 -7.54
C VAL A 12 -7.23 8.91 -8.14
N ALA A 13 -6.26 9.48 -8.85
CA ALA A 13 -6.41 10.74 -9.56
C ALA A 13 -7.46 10.69 -10.69
N LEU A 14 -7.66 9.51 -11.30
CA LEU A 14 -8.72 9.28 -12.29
C LEU A 14 -10.09 9.17 -11.63
N ARG A 15 -10.15 8.72 -10.36
CA ARG A 15 -11.40 8.53 -9.62
C ARG A 15 -11.97 9.80 -9.01
N LEU A 16 -11.12 10.70 -8.55
CA LEU A 16 -11.49 11.90 -7.80
C LEU A 16 -12.34 12.93 -8.58
N PRO A 17 -12.26 13.06 -9.92
CA PRO A 17 -13.19 13.90 -10.70
C PRO A 17 -14.64 13.41 -10.69
N ASP A 18 -14.86 12.10 -10.52
CA ASP A 18 -16.18 11.49 -10.64
C ASP A 18 -17.01 11.63 -9.35
N ALA A 19 -18.33 11.41 -9.46
CA ALA A 19 -19.21 11.34 -8.28
C ALA A 19 -18.76 10.18 -7.38
N PRO A 20 -18.72 10.33 -6.04
CA PRO A 20 -19.24 11.44 -5.24
C PRO A 20 -18.23 12.58 -4.98
N PHE A 21 -16.97 12.45 -5.37
CA PHE A 21 -15.88 13.33 -4.94
C PHE A 21 -15.89 14.69 -5.65
N LYS A 22 -16.11 14.68 -6.99
CA LYS A 22 -16.18 15.89 -7.83
C LYS A 22 -15.04 16.89 -7.54
N LEU A 23 -13.81 16.39 -7.41
CA LEU A 23 -12.63 17.23 -7.21
C LEU A 23 -12.10 17.74 -8.55
N ASP A 24 -11.67 19.00 -8.56
CA ASP A 24 -10.88 19.58 -9.63
C ASP A 24 -9.39 19.26 -9.45
N ALA A 25 -8.54 19.75 -10.37
CA ALA A 25 -7.09 19.53 -10.32
C ALA A 25 -6.46 20.00 -9.00
N LYS A 26 -6.93 21.12 -8.44
CA LYS A 26 -6.45 21.65 -7.16
C LYS A 26 -6.84 20.71 -6.00
N GLY A 27 -8.08 20.23 -5.97
CA GLY A 27 -8.54 19.25 -4.99
C GLY A 27 -7.77 17.94 -5.06
N ILE A 28 -7.47 17.45 -6.26
CA ILE A 28 -6.65 16.24 -6.47
C ILE A 28 -5.23 16.45 -5.94
N ALA A 29 -4.62 17.60 -6.21
CA ALA A 29 -3.29 17.93 -5.71
C ALA A 29 -3.26 18.00 -4.16
N LEU A 30 -4.30 18.58 -3.55
CA LEU A 30 -4.43 18.64 -2.09
C LEU A 30 -4.62 17.24 -1.49
N PHE A 31 -5.45 16.40 -2.12
CA PHE A 31 -5.65 15.02 -1.72
C PHE A 31 -4.34 14.22 -1.80
N ALA A 32 -3.51 14.44 -2.82
CA ALA A 32 -2.24 13.74 -2.95
C ALA A 32 -1.26 14.00 -1.79
N LEU A 33 -1.41 15.10 -1.05
CA LEU A 33 -0.60 15.35 0.16
C LEU A 33 -0.86 14.33 1.28
N ILE A 34 -1.99 13.63 1.24
CA ILE A 34 -2.29 12.53 2.17
C ILE A 34 -1.20 11.45 2.12
N GLY A 35 -0.57 11.25 0.96
CA GLY A 35 0.52 10.29 0.79
C GLY A 35 1.70 10.48 1.74
N VAL A 36 1.88 11.70 2.27
CA VAL A 36 2.93 12.01 3.25
C VAL A 36 2.66 11.32 4.59
N ALA A 37 1.41 11.04 4.93
CA ALA A 37 1.03 10.44 6.21
C ALA A 37 1.62 9.03 6.42
N GLY A 38 1.97 8.30 5.36
CA GLY A 38 2.65 7.01 5.50
C GLY A 38 4.00 7.12 6.24
N ALA A 39 4.69 8.26 6.10
CA ALA A 39 6.04 8.44 6.62
C ALA A 39 6.14 8.28 8.15
N VAL A 40 5.09 8.65 8.90
CA VAL A 40 5.06 8.47 10.37
C VAL A 40 5.07 7.00 10.82
N ALA A 41 4.71 6.06 9.95
CA ALA A 41 4.83 4.63 10.26
C ALA A 41 6.30 4.17 10.38
N THR A 42 7.23 4.79 9.64
CA THR A 42 8.63 4.35 9.57
C THR A 42 9.31 4.22 10.95
N PRO A 43 9.39 5.27 11.80
CA PRO A 43 10.04 5.15 13.10
C PRO A 43 9.30 4.20 14.06
N LEU A 44 7.97 4.10 13.95
CA LEU A 44 7.17 3.19 14.77
C LEU A 44 7.45 1.73 14.37
N ALA A 45 7.41 1.43 13.09
CA ALA A 45 7.71 0.11 12.54
C ALA A 45 9.12 -0.36 12.88
N GLY A 46 10.12 0.53 12.79
CA GLY A 46 11.49 0.22 13.21
C GLY A 46 11.57 -0.17 14.70
N ARG A 47 11.05 0.68 15.59
CA ARG A 47 11.10 0.45 17.05
C ARG A 47 10.42 -0.85 17.48
N TRP A 48 9.26 -1.17 16.91
CA TRP A 48 8.53 -2.39 17.24
C TRP A 48 9.18 -3.63 16.61
N GLY A 49 9.74 -3.50 15.40
CA GLY A 49 10.59 -4.52 14.80
C GLY A 49 11.80 -4.86 15.67
N ASP A 50 12.44 -3.85 16.26
CA ASP A 50 13.56 -4.02 17.20
C ASP A 50 13.19 -4.71 18.51
N ARG A 51 11.90 -4.65 18.90
CA ARG A 51 11.36 -5.38 20.06
C ARG A 51 10.93 -6.82 19.75
N GLY A 52 11.19 -7.32 18.54
CA GLY A 52 10.83 -8.68 18.12
C GLY A 52 9.41 -8.84 17.57
N PHE A 53 8.66 -7.75 17.39
CA PHE A 53 7.29 -7.81 16.87
C PHE A 53 7.20 -7.75 15.34
N ALA A 54 8.30 -8.00 14.61
CA ALA A 54 8.34 -7.86 13.16
C ALA A 54 7.26 -8.69 12.44
N ARG A 55 7.08 -9.96 12.80
CA ARG A 55 6.13 -10.85 12.14
C ARG A 55 4.66 -10.46 12.38
N PRO A 56 4.18 -10.25 13.62
CA PRO A 56 2.84 -9.71 13.85
C PRO A 56 2.58 -8.40 13.11
N MET A 57 3.58 -7.54 12.99
CA MET A 57 3.45 -6.28 12.25
C MET A 57 3.38 -6.46 10.74
N LEU A 58 4.09 -7.43 10.16
CA LEU A 58 3.98 -7.79 8.74
C LEU A 58 2.59 -8.35 8.41
N ILE A 59 2.06 -9.24 9.25
CA ILE A 59 0.69 -9.73 9.08
C ILE A 59 -0.30 -8.58 9.21
N GLY A 60 -0.14 -7.74 10.25
CA GLY A 60 -0.97 -6.57 10.49
C GLY A 60 -0.93 -5.55 9.35
N SER A 61 0.24 -5.29 8.75
CA SER A 61 0.36 -4.36 7.62
C SER A 61 -0.35 -4.88 6.38
N HIS A 62 -0.24 -6.18 6.06
CA HIS A 62 -0.95 -6.77 4.94
C HIS A 62 -2.48 -6.74 5.13
N LEU A 63 -2.97 -7.06 6.33
CA LEU A 63 -4.39 -6.96 6.66
C LEU A 63 -4.88 -5.50 6.56
N LEU A 64 -4.06 -4.54 7.00
CA LEU A 64 -4.38 -3.12 6.90
C LEU A 64 -4.46 -2.64 5.45
N ILE A 65 -3.56 -3.12 4.58
CA ILE A 65 -3.61 -2.87 3.12
C ILE A 65 -4.91 -3.40 2.52
N ILE A 66 -5.32 -4.62 2.87
CA ILE A 66 -6.54 -5.22 2.34
C ILE A 66 -7.79 -4.46 2.82
N ALA A 67 -7.87 -4.17 4.12
CA ALA A 67 -8.99 -3.46 4.72
C ALA A 67 -9.10 -2.02 4.19
N SER A 68 -7.98 -1.32 4.06
CA SER A 68 -7.95 0.05 3.52
C SER A 68 -8.45 0.12 2.08
N LEU A 69 -8.15 -0.87 1.24
CA LEU A 69 -8.65 -0.92 -0.13
C LEU A 69 -10.13 -1.24 -0.21
N ALA A 70 -10.67 -2.06 0.70
CA ALA A 70 -12.11 -2.24 0.85
C ALA A 70 -12.80 -0.93 1.27
N LEU A 71 -12.23 -0.19 2.22
CA LEU A 71 -12.68 1.16 2.60
C LEU A 71 -12.65 2.13 1.42
N CYS A 72 -11.60 2.13 0.62
CA CYS A 72 -11.49 2.99 -0.57
C CYS A 72 -12.51 2.63 -1.66
N ALA A 73 -12.79 1.34 -1.86
CA ALA A 73 -13.84 0.89 -2.77
C ALA A 73 -15.22 1.37 -2.28
N TRP A 74 -15.50 1.20 -0.97
CA TRP A 74 -16.73 1.66 -0.35
C TRP A 74 -16.89 3.19 -0.42
N ALA A 75 -15.78 3.95 -0.32
CA ALA A 75 -15.82 5.40 -0.48
C ALA A 75 -16.44 5.84 -1.82
N GLY A 76 -16.26 5.03 -2.87
CA GLY A 76 -16.76 5.31 -4.21
C GLY A 76 -18.28 5.16 -4.37
N VAL A 77 -18.98 4.53 -3.43
CA VAL A 77 -20.44 4.31 -3.50
C VAL A 77 -21.21 5.13 -2.45
N LEU A 78 -20.52 5.92 -1.63
CA LEU A 78 -21.15 6.83 -0.67
C LEU A 78 -21.86 7.98 -1.39
N GLU A 79 -23.05 8.34 -0.91
CA GLU A 79 -23.83 9.46 -1.46
C GLU A 79 -23.29 10.81 -0.97
N SER A 80 -22.85 10.88 0.29
CA SER A 80 -22.29 12.11 0.88
C SER A 80 -20.89 12.36 0.34
N ARG A 81 -20.71 13.45 -0.41
CA ARG A 81 -19.39 13.91 -0.90
C ARG A 81 -18.37 14.01 0.24
N MET A 82 -18.74 14.65 1.35
CA MET A 82 -17.85 14.83 2.49
C MET A 82 -17.53 13.49 3.16
N GLY A 83 -18.54 12.63 3.35
CA GLY A 83 -18.33 11.28 3.89
C GLY A 83 -17.40 10.45 3.00
N ALA A 84 -17.61 10.48 1.69
CA ALA A 84 -16.77 9.81 0.71
C ALA A 84 -15.31 10.29 0.78
N LEU A 85 -15.09 11.62 0.79
CA LEU A 85 -13.75 12.18 0.90
C LEU A 85 -13.05 11.79 2.21
N VAL A 86 -13.75 11.82 3.34
CA VAL A 86 -13.20 11.39 4.63
C VAL A 86 -12.82 9.91 4.59
N VAL A 87 -13.72 9.03 4.12
CA VAL A 87 -13.46 7.59 4.07
C VAL A 87 -12.31 7.27 3.11
N LEU A 88 -12.28 7.90 1.93
CA LEU A 88 -11.18 7.73 0.97
C LEU A 88 -9.85 8.23 1.54
N SER A 89 -9.87 9.35 2.27
CA SER A 89 -8.67 9.91 2.91
C SER A 89 -8.14 8.99 4.00
N VAL A 90 -9.01 8.54 4.91
CA VAL A 90 -8.66 7.58 5.96
C VAL A 90 -8.16 6.27 5.34
N GLY A 91 -8.85 5.74 4.32
CA GLY A 91 -8.41 4.56 3.59
C GLY A 91 -7.01 4.73 2.99
N SER A 92 -6.74 5.86 2.34
CA SER A 92 -5.41 6.14 1.76
C SER A 92 -4.31 6.24 2.80
N ILE A 93 -4.58 6.89 3.94
CA ILE A 93 -3.64 6.95 5.07
C ILE A 93 -3.33 5.53 5.58
N LEU A 94 -4.36 4.73 5.85
CA LEU A 94 -4.19 3.38 6.37
C LEU A 94 -3.43 2.48 5.38
N LEU A 95 -3.71 2.64 4.08
CA LEU A 95 -2.98 1.96 3.01
C LEU A 95 -1.49 2.29 3.08
N ASP A 96 -1.13 3.57 3.13
CA ASP A 96 0.26 4.02 3.16
C ASP A 96 0.96 3.64 4.47
N LEU A 97 0.26 3.64 5.61
CA LEU A 97 0.80 3.15 6.88
C LEU A 97 1.13 1.66 6.81
N GLY A 98 0.24 0.85 6.22
CA GLY A 98 0.49 -0.58 6.01
C GLY A 98 1.70 -0.81 5.09
N ILE A 99 1.72 -0.13 3.95
CA ILE A 99 2.81 -0.25 2.96
C ILE A 99 4.14 0.21 3.56
N THR A 100 4.17 1.36 4.23
CA THR A 100 5.40 1.89 4.84
C THR A 100 5.89 0.99 5.98
N THR A 101 4.99 0.41 6.77
CA THR A 101 5.35 -0.56 7.81
C THR A 101 6.00 -1.80 7.20
N ASP A 102 5.38 -2.42 6.20
CA ASP A 102 5.92 -3.59 5.49
C ASP A 102 7.31 -3.31 4.90
N GLN A 103 7.45 -2.18 4.18
CA GLN A 103 8.72 -1.79 3.57
C GLN A 103 9.80 -1.52 4.61
N THR A 104 9.46 -0.89 5.74
CA THR A 104 10.40 -0.61 6.81
C THR A 104 10.93 -1.90 7.43
N LEU A 105 10.05 -2.86 7.70
CA LEU A 105 10.42 -4.17 8.25
C LEU A 105 11.21 -5.01 7.25
N GLY A 106 10.84 -4.98 5.96
CA GLY A 106 11.60 -5.62 4.89
C GLY A 106 13.02 -5.06 4.75
N ARG A 107 13.16 -3.72 4.74
CA ARG A 107 14.49 -3.07 4.73
C ARG A 107 15.30 -3.41 5.99
N ARG A 108 14.66 -3.47 7.15
CA ARG A 108 15.30 -3.91 8.40
C ARG A 108 15.84 -5.33 8.27
N ALA A 109 15.07 -6.27 7.75
CA ALA A 109 15.51 -7.65 7.55
C ALA A 109 16.75 -7.73 6.63
N VAL A 110 16.77 -6.96 5.54
CA VAL A 110 17.95 -6.86 4.65
C VAL A 110 19.16 -6.27 5.39
N ASN A 111 18.96 -5.24 6.22
CA ASN A 111 20.03 -4.59 6.96
C ASN A 111 20.62 -5.47 8.08
N LEU A 112 19.88 -6.45 8.59
CA LEU A 112 20.38 -7.41 9.58
C LEU A 112 21.22 -8.54 8.95
N LEU A 113 21.28 -8.64 7.62
CA LEU A 113 22.14 -9.60 6.93
C LEU A 113 23.63 -9.26 7.08
N ARG A 114 24.47 -10.30 6.90
CA ARG A 114 25.93 -10.19 6.88
C ARG A 114 26.38 -9.20 5.79
N PRO A 115 27.45 -8.42 6.02
CA PRO A 115 27.91 -7.38 5.10
C PRO A 115 28.14 -7.88 3.66
N GLU A 116 28.67 -9.10 3.47
CA GLU A 116 28.98 -9.63 2.13
C GLU A 116 27.73 -9.84 1.27
N ALA A 117 26.59 -10.16 1.87
CA ALA A 117 25.32 -10.38 1.18
C ALA A 117 24.48 -9.09 1.07
N ARG A 118 24.63 -8.15 2.01
CA ARG A 118 23.76 -6.97 2.16
C ARG A 118 23.66 -6.14 0.89
N GLY A 119 24.79 -5.83 0.24
CA GLY A 119 24.80 -4.99 -0.96
C GLY A 119 24.00 -5.59 -2.11
N ARG A 120 24.19 -6.89 -2.38
CA ARG A 120 23.48 -7.63 -3.43
C ARG A 120 21.98 -7.72 -3.15
N ILE A 121 21.62 -8.07 -1.91
CA ILE A 121 20.20 -8.19 -1.51
C ILE A 121 19.51 -6.83 -1.51
N ASN A 122 20.18 -5.75 -1.11
CA ASN A 122 19.62 -4.40 -1.20
C ASN A 122 19.37 -4.00 -2.66
N GLY A 123 20.29 -4.31 -3.58
CA GLY A 123 20.08 -4.11 -5.02
C GLY A 123 18.85 -4.87 -5.52
N LEU A 124 18.70 -6.14 -5.15
CA LEU A 124 17.54 -6.95 -5.51
C LEU A 124 16.23 -6.39 -4.91
N PHE A 125 16.26 -5.95 -3.66
CA PHE A 125 15.11 -5.33 -2.99
C PHE A 125 14.63 -4.10 -3.75
N VAL A 126 15.55 -3.20 -4.13
CA VAL A 126 15.21 -2.01 -4.93
C VAL A 126 14.72 -2.39 -6.33
N ALA A 127 15.33 -3.38 -6.99
CA ALA A 127 14.85 -3.85 -8.29
C ALA A 127 13.42 -4.38 -8.22
N LEU A 128 13.11 -5.22 -7.21
CA LEU A 128 11.75 -5.74 -6.98
C LEU A 128 10.74 -4.63 -6.68
N PHE A 129 11.15 -3.53 -6.06
CA PHE A 129 10.29 -2.36 -5.88
C PHE A 129 9.87 -1.75 -7.22
N PHE A 130 10.81 -1.51 -8.13
CA PHE A 130 10.50 -0.94 -9.44
C PHE A 130 9.67 -1.89 -10.31
N ILE A 131 9.99 -3.18 -10.28
CA ILE A 131 9.19 -4.21 -10.97
C ILE A 131 7.77 -4.22 -10.41
N GLY A 132 7.63 -4.26 -9.08
CA GLY A 132 6.34 -4.20 -8.42
C GLY A 132 5.55 -2.94 -8.78
N GLY A 133 6.21 -1.77 -8.81
CA GLY A 133 5.57 -0.53 -9.22
C GLY A 133 5.07 -0.56 -10.67
N THR A 134 5.90 -1.05 -11.59
CA THR A 134 5.55 -1.19 -13.00
C THR A 134 4.37 -2.14 -13.19
N VAL A 135 4.40 -3.31 -12.53
CA VAL A 135 3.32 -4.30 -12.55
C VAL A 135 2.03 -3.70 -11.96
N GLY A 136 2.14 -2.98 -10.85
CA GLY A 136 1.00 -2.31 -10.21
C GLY A 136 0.34 -1.27 -11.11
N ALA A 137 1.13 -0.40 -11.73
CA ALA A 137 0.63 0.62 -12.67
C ALA A 137 -0.05 -0.01 -13.90
N ALA A 138 0.58 -1.02 -14.50
CA ALA A 138 0.01 -1.72 -15.65
C ALA A 138 -1.30 -2.44 -15.28
N ALA A 139 -1.33 -3.11 -14.14
CA ALA A 139 -2.52 -3.79 -13.65
C ALA A 139 -3.66 -2.81 -13.32
N ALA A 140 -3.35 -1.64 -12.76
CA ALA A 140 -4.34 -0.59 -12.52
C ALA A 140 -4.92 -0.02 -13.82
N SER A 141 -4.10 0.22 -14.84
CA SER A 141 -4.58 0.67 -16.15
C SER A 141 -5.56 -0.33 -16.78
N ALA A 142 -5.22 -1.63 -16.71
CA ALA A 142 -6.10 -2.69 -17.20
C ALA A 142 -7.39 -2.76 -16.38
N ALA A 143 -7.28 -2.81 -15.05
CA ALA A 143 -8.42 -2.89 -14.14
C ALA A 143 -9.39 -1.72 -14.31
N TRP A 144 -8.85 -0.49 -14.45
CA TRP A 144 -9.64 0.70 -14.70
C TRP A 144 -10.46 0.59 -15.98
N SER A 145 -9.86 0.07 -17.05
CA SER A 145 -10.51 -0.06 -18.36
C SER A 145 -11.67 -1.07 -18.36
N PHE A 146 -11.58 -2.15 -17.57
CA PHE A 146 -12.59 -3.22 -17.56
C PHE A 146 -13.63 -3.09 -16.44
N GLY A 147 -13.29 -2.49 -15.30
CA GLY A 147 -14.18 -2.44 -14.13
C GLY A 147 -14.00 -1.21 -13.25
N GLY A 148 -13.35 -0.17 -13.76
CA GLY A 148 -13.19 1.12 -13.10
C GLY A 148 -12.53 1.02 -11.73
N TRP A 149 -12.96 1.88 -10.81
CA TRP A 149 -12.37 2.01 -9.47
C TRP A 149 -12.44 0.74 -8.64
N THR A 150 -13.59 0.06 -8.64
CA THR A 150 -13.79 -1.14 -7.84
C THR A 150 -12.83 -2.24 -8.28
N ALA A 151 -12.61 -2.42 -9.59
CA ALA A 151 -11.63 -3.36 -10.10
C ALA A 151 -10.19 -2.99 -9.72
N VAL A 152 -9.84 -1.69 -9.74
CA VAL A 152 -8.52 -1.24 -9.26
C VAL A 152 -8.32 -1.57 -7.78
N CYS A 153 -9.29 -1.26 -6.93
CA CYS A 153 -9.23 -1.59 -5.51
C CYS A 153 -9.09 -3.10 -5.28
N ALA A 154 -9.81 -3.92 -6.05
CA ALA A 154 -9.73 -5.38 -5.97
C ALA A 154 -8.35 -5.91 -6.38
N VAL A 155 -7.78 -5.40 -7.49
CA VAL A 155 -6.43 -5.78 -7.94
C VAL A 155 -5.35 -5.33 -6.94
N ALA A 156 -5.46 -4.11 -6.42
CA ALA A 156 -4.56 -3.63 -5.38
C ALA A 156 -4.66 -4.50 -4.11
N ALA A 157 -5.87 -4.96 -3.75
CA ALA A 157 -6.10 -5.80 -2.58
C ALA A 157 -5.54 -7.21 -2.81
N ALA A 158 -5.65 -7.74 -4.03
CA ALA A 158 -5.05 -9.01 -4.42
C ALA A 158 -3.52 -9.00 -4.21
N PHE A 159 -2.83 -7.89 -4.52
CA PHE A 159 -1.40 -7.77 -4.20
C PHE A 159 -1.11 -7.77 -2.69
N GLY A 160 -2.00 -7.20 -1.87
CA GLY A 160 -1.93 -7.28 -0.41
C GLY A 160 -2.13 -8.71 0.10
N ILE A 161 -3.11 -9.44 -0.47
CA ILE A 161 -3.40 -10.85 -0.18
C ILE A 161 -2.21 -11.73 -0.56
N LEU A 162 -1.61 -11.52 -1.74
CA LEU A 162 -0.42 -12.24 -2.16
C LEU A 162 0.74 -12.01 -1.18
N GLY A 163 0.93 -10.76 -0.71
CA GLY A 163 1.91 -10.44 0.34
C GLY A 163 1.63 -11.21 1.64
N LEU A 164 0.38 -11.23 2.09
CA LEU A 164 -0.04 -11.99 3.27
C LEU A 164 0.22 -13.48 3.11
N ILE A 165 -0.16 -14.07 1.97
CA ILE A 165 0.08 -15.49 1.67
C ILE A 165 1.58 -15.78 1.69
N THR A 166 2.41 -14.92 1.10
CA THR A 166 3.86 -15.11 1.13
C THR A 166 4.40 -15.08 2.55
N ASP A 167 3.98 -14.13 3.40
CA ASP A 167 4.43 -14.03 4.79
C ASP A 167 3.95 -15.20 5.66
N LEU A 168 2.77 -15.74 5.39
CA LEU A 168 2.27 -16.93 6.07
C LEU A 168 2.97 -18.22 5.59
N ALA A 169 3.29 -18.31 4.30
CA ALA A 169 3.96 -19.46 3.71
C ALA A 169 5.45 -19.50 4.04
N THR A 170 6.13 -18.36 4.05
CA THR A 170 7.50 -18.26 4.54
C THR A 170 7.46 -18.27 6.06
N ARG A 171 7.87 -19.36 6.70
CA ARG A 171 8.10 -19.42 8.15
C ARG A 171 9.30 -18.55 8.56
N THR A 172 9.25 -17.25 8.32
CA THR A 172 10.28 -16.29 8.71
C THR A 172 10.26 -16.14 10.23
N GLY A 173 11.07 -16.97 10.90
CA GLY A 173 11.72 -16.68 12.19
C GLY A 173 10.84 -16.72 13.43
N SER A 174 10.45 -17.91 13.86
CA SER A 174 10.23 -18.21 15.28
C SER A 174 10.77 -19.60 15.60
N GLU A 175 12.04 -19.82 15.28
CA GLU A 175 13.00 -20.71 15.98
C GLU A 175 14.39 -20.08 15.83
#